data_AF-A0A8S9PMI7-F1
#
_entry.id   AF-A0A8S9PMI7-F1
#
_cell.length_a   1.000
_cell.length_b   1.000
_cell.length_c   1.000
_cell.angle_alpha   90.00
_cell.angle_beta   90.00
_cell.angle_gamma   90.00
#
_symmetry.space_group_name_H-M   'P 1'
#
loop_
_entity.id
_entity.type
_entity.pdbx_description
1 polymer ?
#
loop_
_entity_poly.entity_id
_entity_poly.type
_entity_poly.pdbx_seq_one_letter_code
_entity_poly.pdbx_strand_id
1 'polypeptide(L)' 'MLKRLAAQATIYSIWRERNRRLHDGVTTSTETHFKLIDRHVRDVILGRRNRKNFSNLMLCWLRHE' A
#
# COMPACT_ATOMS: atom_id res chain seq x y z
N MET A 1 10.01 3.45 -9.60
CA MET A 1 9.21 2.26 -9.24
C MET A 1 8.42 2.48 -7.94
N LEU A 2 9.08 2.85 -6.83
CA LEU A 2 8.44 3.03 -5.53
C LEU A 2 7.25 4.01 -5.54
N LYS A 3 7.42 5.21 -6.11
CA LYS A 3 6.35 6.22 -6.22
C LYS A 3 5.12 5.69 -6.96
N ARG A 4 5.31 4.91 -8.03
CA ARG A 4 4.21 4.28 -8.78
C ARG A 4 3.50 3.23 -7.94
N LEU A 5 4.25 2.40 -7.22
CA LEU A 5 3.69 1.38 -6.34
C LEU A 5 2.87 2.03 -5.20
N ALA A 6 3.41 3.05 -4.55
CA ALA A 6 2.72 3.79 -3.51
C ALA A 6 1.43 4.44 -4.05
N ALA A 7 1.49 5.11 -5.20
CA ALA A 7 0.31 5.69 -5.83
C ALA A 7 -0.75 4.63 -6.17
N GLN A 8 -0.36 3.48 -6.73
CA GLN A 8 -1.28 2.38 -7.02
C GLN A 8 -1.92 1.83 -5.75
N ALA A 9 -1.14 1.60 -4.68
CA ALA A 9 -1.65 1.13 -3.40
C ALA A 9 -2.64 2.13 -2.78
N THR A 10 -2.34 3.43 -2.82
CA THR A 10 -3.22 4.49 -2.32
C THR A 10 -4.52 4.57 -3.10
N ILE A 11 -4.46 4.62 -4.43
CA ILE A 11 -5.65 4.67 -5.30
C ILE A 11 -6.54 3.44 -5.05
N TYR A 12 -5.95 2.26 -5.00
CA TYR A 12 -6.67 1.02 -4.74
C TYR A 12 -7.34 1.03 -3.36
N SER A 13 -6.63 1.45 -2.31
CA SER A 13 -7.18 1.53 -0.95
C SER A 13 -8.34 2.50 -0.84
N ILE A 14 -8.25 3.68 -1.48
CA ILE A 14 -9.34 4.67 -1.52
C ILE A 14 -10.56 4.09 -2.25
N TRP A 15 -10.36 3.50 -3.42
CA TRP A 15 -11.43 2.87 -4.18
C TRP A 15 -12.10 1.74 -3.38
N ARG A 16 -11.31 0.89 -2.74
CA ARG A 16 -11.79 -0.23 -1.92
C ARG A 16 -12.59 0.27 -0.72
N GLU A 17 -12.11 1.27 0.01
CA GLU A 17 -12.84 1.86 1.13
C GLU A 17 -14.16 2.49 0.68
N ARG A 18 -14.16 3.23 -0.44
CA ARG A 18 -15.39 3.82 -0.99
C ARG A 18 -16.43 2.74 -1.29
N ASN A 19 -16.03 1.64 -1.93
CA ASN A 19 -16.93 0.52 -2.21
C ASN A 19 -17.39 -0.16 -0.93
N ARG A 20 -16.51 -0.33 0.04
CA ARG A 20 -16.87 -0.93 1.34
C ARG A 20 -17.89 -0.10 2.08
N ARG A 21 -17.77 1.23 2.06
CA ARG A 21 -18.79 2.15 2.62
C ARG A 21 -20.12 2.03 1.88
N LEU A 22 -20.09 1.88 0.56
CA LEU A 22 -21.29 1.75 -0.27
C LEU A 22 -22.05 0.44 0.00
N HIS A 23 -21.34 -0.68 0.19
CA HIS A 23 -21.95 -2.00 0.31
C HIS A 23 -22.15 -2.46 1.76
N ASP A 24 -21.20 -2.18 2.65
CA ASP A 24 -21.22 -2.67 4.03
C ASP A 24 -21.66 -1.58 5.02
N GLY A 25 -21.73 -0.31 4.60
CA GLY A 25 -22.01 0.83 5.49
C GLY A 25 -20.91 1.12 6.52
N VAL A 26 -19.78 0.41 6.47
CA VAL A 26 -18.69 0.52 7.44
C VAL A 26 -17.66 1.55 7.00
N THR A 27 -17.36 2.50 7.88
CA THR A 27 -16.25 3.44 7.78
C THR A 27 -15.06 2.92 8.57
N THR A 28 -13.91 2.79 7.90
CA THR A 28 -12.65 2.46 8.58
C THR A 28 -11.89 3.74 8.92
N SER A 29 -11.21 3.78 10.06
CA SER A 29 -10.42 4.96 10.46
C SER A 29 -9.26 5.22 9.51
N THR A 30 -8.89 6.49 9.37
CA THR A 30 -7.79 6.91 8.48
C THR A 30 -6.45 6.26 8.88
N GLU A 31 -6.20 6.07 10.18
CA GLU A 31 -5.01 5.39 10.69
C GLU A 31 -4.93 3.93 10.21
N THR A 32 -6.06 3.19 10.26
CA THR A 32 -6.10 1.82 9.76
C THR A 32 -5.84 1.79 8.26
N HIS A 33 -6.32 2.76 7.49
CA HIS A 33 -6.03 2.87 6.06
C HIS A 33 -4.55 3.11 5.76
N PHE A 34 -3.90 4.00 6.50
CA PHE A 34 -2.46 4.23 6.33
C PHE A 34 -1.66 2.96 6.61
N LYS A 35 -1.98 2.23 7.69
CA LYS A 35 -1.35 0.93 8.00
C LYS A 35 -1.61 -0.12 6.91
N LEU A 36 -2.81 -0.12 6.32
CA LEU A 36 -3.16 -1.04 5.23
C LEU A 36 -2.36 -0.74 3.96
N ILE A 37 -2.20 0.54 3.62
CA ILE A 37 -1.40 0.98 2.46
C ILE A 37 0.07 0.62 2.67
N ASP A 38 0.63 0.92 3.84
CA ASP A 38 2.00 0.57 4.19
C ASP A 38 2.24 -0.95 4.05
N ARG A 39 1.37 -1.77 4.67
CA ARG A 39 1.42 -3.22 4.55
C ARG A 39 1.35 -3.69 3.10
N HIS A 40 0.44 -3.14 2.30
CA HIS A 40 0.30 -3.51 0.89
C HIS A 40 1.59 -3.23 0.11
N VAL A 41 2.18 -2.04 0.28
CA VAL A 41 3.43 -1.67 -0.38
C VAL A 41 4.55 -2.63 0.02
N ARG A 42 4.69 -2.94 1.30
CA ARG A 42 5.67 -3.92 1.83
C ARG A 42 5.46 -5.30 1.23
N ASP A 43 4.23 -5.81 1.23
CA ASP A 43 3.89 -7.14 0.72
C ASP A 43 4.24 -7.28 -0.76
N VAL A 44 3.97 -6.26 -1.59
CA VAL A 44 4.33 -6.26 -3.01
C VAL A 44 5.85 -6.22 -3.22
N ILE A 45 6.57 -5.46 -2.39
CA ILE A 45 8.03 -5.42 -2.44
C ILE A 45 8.62 -6.78 -2.05
N LEU A 46 8.15 -7.37 -0.95
CA LEU A 46 8.61 -8.68 -0.46
C LEU A 46 8.32 -9.79 -1.46
N GLY A 47 7.10 -9.85 -2.00
CA GLY A 47 6.72 -10.85 -2.99
C GLY A 47 7.52 -10.78 -4.29
N ARG A 48 8.23 -9.67 -4.55
CA ARG A 48 9.06 -9.46 -5.74
C ARG A 48 10.53 -9.26 -5.41
N ARG A 49 10.96 -9.47 -4.15
CA ARG A 49 12.31 -9.16 -3.65
C ARG A 49 13.45 -9.76 -4.48
N ASN A 50 13.22 -10.95 -5.05
CA ASN A 50 14.22 -11.65 -5.88
C ASN A 50 14.44 -11.00 -7.26
N ARG A 51 13.61 -10.03 -7.67
CA ARG A 51 13.82 -9.25 -8.90
C ARG A 51 14.79 -8.11 -8.61
N LYS A 52 15.81 -7.93 -9.46
CA LYS A 52 16.83 -6.86 -9.33
C LYS A 52 16.24 -5.46 -9.10
N ASN A 53 15.06 -5.17 -9.65
CA ASN A 53 14.40 -3.87 -9.51
C ASN A 53 13.72 -3.64 -8.14
N PHE A 54 13.61 -4.68 -7.30
CA PHE A 54 12.89 -4.66 -6.02
C PHE A 54 13.78 -4.89 -4.80
N SER A 55 15.03 -5.35 -4.99
CA SER A 55 15.97 -5.63 -3.89
C SER A 55 16.20 -4.44 -2.97
N ASN A 56 16.34 -3.23 -3.54
CA ASN A 56 16.59 -2.00 -2.78
C ASN A 56 15.32 -1.20 -2.45
N LEU A 57 14.14 -1.62 -2.95
CA LEU A 57 12.91 -0.84 -2.77
C LEU A 57 12.43 -0.81 -1.32
N MET A 58 12.60 -1.91 -0.58
CA MET A 58 12.22 -1.96 0.84
C MET A 58 13.07 -0.98 1.66
N LEU A 59 14.39 -0.92 1.39
CA LEU A 59 15.29 0.02 2.05
C LEU A 59 14.91 1.47 1.74
N CYS A 60 14.50 1.77 0.50
CA CYS A 60 14.00 3.10 0.15
C CYS A 60 12.65 3.43 0.81
N TRP A 61 11.79 2.44 1.04
CA TRP A 61 10.50 2.61 1.70
C TRP A 61 10.65 2.94 3.18
N LEU A 62 11.49 2.19 3.90
CA LEU A 62 11.75 2.37 5.33
C LEU A 62 12.59 3.60 5.67
N ARG A 63 13.14 4.31 4.68
CA ARG A 63 14.05 5.45 4.93
C ARG A 63 13.35 6.65 5.59
N HIS A 64 12.03 6.76 5.47
CA HIS A 64 11.26 7.92 5.96
C HIS A 64 10.14 7.53 6.94
N GLU A 65 10.22 6.33 7.52
CA GLU A 65 9.43 6.00 8.71
C GLU A 65 10.11 6.54 9.97
#